data_AF-A0A813AVV3-F1
#
_entry.id   AF-A0A813AVV3-F1
#
_cell.length_a   1.000
_cell.length_b   1.000
_cell.length_c   1.000
_cell.angle_alpha   90.00
_cell.angle_beta   90.00
_cell.angle_gamma   90.00
#
_symmetry.space_group_name_H-M   'P 1'
#
loop_
_entity.id
_entity.type
_entity.pdbx_description
1 polymer ?
#
loop_
_entity_poly.entity_id
_entity_poly.type
_entity_poly.pdbx_seq_one_letter_code
_entity_poly.pdbx_strand_id
1 'polypeptide(L)'
;MASASAAEETSYDLSEPEALLGFLEDAGIRLVRLEYLIELSASGRPLPRRQEAEKETTSSGAPALVESSELREVKIDPDTAHMSVMLRHPVPRRVRVHLVSISHMWESMQHPDPWRFQLNAIVEEFRPRLLDSVVWIFYDFLSLHQYARSEDQECVAAPGATIFVFWKEEQQMTDVLITELKLNGTPYEERGWCRSEKEWSALRTWIKGESPVPLPPDMFRARMQQMKFTHREDTEEVFKLQAKVFHQKAASTTNLLIENLTAEKIEVLVAALPFYTQLKELVARGSPENVWKVAMAVVESGACNVEIVCENVRDEDAKDFATDLSKEKCSHLERLHLKCETIGEL
;
A
#
# COMPACT_ATOMS: atom_id res chain seq x y z
N MET A 1 -15.65 5.22 -48.10
CA MET A 1 -15.64 4.20 -47.02
C MET A 1 -14.21 4.03 -46.58
N ALA A 2 -13.78 4.81 -45.58
CA ALA A 2 -12.54 4.54 -44.87
C ALA A 2 -12.94 3.80 -43.59
N SER A 3 -12.44 2.58 -43.45
CA SER A 3 -12.62 1.74 -42.27
C SER A 3 -11.91 2.44 -41.11
N ALA A 4 -12.69 2.86 -40.10
CA ALA A 4 -12.14 3.13 -38.78
C ALA A 4 -11.66 1.79 -38.23
N SER A 5 -10.34 1.65 -38.09
CA SER A 5 -9.72 0.59 -37.32
C SER A 5 -10.21 0.73 -35.88
N ALA A 6 -11.07 -0.19 -35.44
CA ALA A 6 -11.37 -0.35 -34.03
C ALA A 6 -10.04 -0.67 -33.33
N ALA A 7 -9.53 0.25 -32.50
CA ALA A 7 -8.45 -0.07 -31.60
C ALA A 7 -8.99 -1.18 -30.67
N GLU A 8 -8.40 -2.37 -30.73
CA GLU A 8 -8.67 -3.42 -29.75
C GLU A 8 -8.36 -2.83 -28.37
N GLU A 9 -9.33 -2.83 -27.46
CA GLU A 9 -9.08 -2.51 -26.05
C GLU A 9 -8.13 -3.57 -25.49
N THR A 10 -6.84 -3.25 -25.42
CA THR A 10 -5.85 -4.10 -24.78
C THR A 10 -6.22 -4.24 -23.31
N SER A 11 -6.73 -5.41 -22.93
CA SER A 11 -7.09 -5.71 -21.55
C SER A 11 -5.84 -6.14 -20.77
N TYR A 12 -5.53 -5.41 -19.71
CA TYR A 12 -4.40 -5.69 -18.82
C TYR A 12 -4.88 -6.37 -17.53
N ASP A 13 -4.31 -7.53 -17.21
CA ASP A 13 -4.43 -8.09 -15.86
C ASP A 13 -3.34 -7.49 -14.97
N LEU A 14 -3.67 -6.42 -14.24
CA LEU A 14 -2.71 -5.73 -13.38
C LEU A 14 -2.23 -6.56 -12.18
N SER A 15 -2.76 -7.79 -11.98
CA SER A 15 -2.22 -8.73 -11.01
C SER A 15 -0.98 -9.48 -11.52
N GLU A 16 -0.78 -9.53 -12.83
CA GLU A 16 0.40 -10.09 -13.48
C GLU A 16 1.50 -9.01 -13.66
N PRO A 17 2.71 -9.20 -13.11
CA PRO A 17 3.75 -8.16 -13.15
C PRO A 17 4.12 -7.71 -14.57
N GLU A 18 4.13 -8.63 -15.55
CA GLU A 18 4.39 -8.32 -16.97
C GLU A 18 3.31 -7.40 -17.56
N ALA A 19 2.04 -7.70 -17.27
CA ALA A 19 0.91 -6.89 -17.76
C ALA A 19 0.88 -5.53 -17.06
N LEU A 20 1.25 -5.44 -15.78
CA LEU A 20 1.44 -4.16 -15.10
C LEU A 20 2.52 -3.31 -15.77
N LEU A 21 3.69 -3.89 -16.09
CA LEU A 21 4.76 -3.17 -16.80
C LEU A 21 4.31 -2.70 -18.18
N GLY A 22 3.62 -3.55 -18.94
CA GLY A 22 3.05 -3.20 -20.24
C GLY A 22 2.05 -2.04 -20.12
N PHE A 23 1.15 -2.09 -19.13
CA PHE A 23 0.21 -1.00 -18.87
C PHE A 23 0.92 0.32 -18.54
N LEU A 24 1.94 0.28 -17.66
CA LEU A 24 2.71 1.48 -17.31
C LEU A 24 3.39 2.10 -18.54
N GLU A 25 3.93 1.26 -19.43
CA GLU A 25 4.55 1.69 -20.66
C GLU A 25 3.56 2.31 -21.64
N ASP A 26 2.49 1.58 -21.97
CA ASP A 26 1.47 1.98 -22.94
C ASP A 26 0.70 3.24 -22.50
N ALA A 27 0.39 3.34 -21.21
CA ALA A 27 -0.25 4.52 -20.64
C ALA A 27 0.72 5.71 -20.48
N GLY A 28 1.99 5.55 -20.85
CA GLY A 28 3.01 6.58 -20.69
C GLY A 28 3.18 7.01 -19.22
N ILE A 29 2.99 6.10 -18.27
CA ILE A 29 3.15 6.36 -16.84
C ILE A 29 4.64 6.24 -16.50
N ARG A 30 5.20 7.31 -15.91
CA ARG A 30 6.63 7.39 -15.61
C ARG A 30 6.84 7.34 -14.10
N LEU A 31 7.41 6.24 -13.62
CA LEU A 31 7.69 6.05 -12.19
C LEU A 31 8.78 7.02 -11.73
N VAL A 32 8.67 7.52 -10.51
CA VAL A 32 9.63 8.42 -9.88
C VAL A 32 10.71 7.61 -9.16
N ARG A 33 11.97 7.99 -9.30
CA ARG A 33 13.05 7.37 -8.52
C ARG A 33 13.01 7.88 -7.09
N LEU A 34 13.12 6.97 -6.11
CA LEU A 34 13.29 7.39 -4.71
C LEU A 34 14.58 8.20 -4.49
N GLU A 35 15.67 7.88 -5.22
CA GLU A 35 16.92 8.65 -5.19
C GLU A 35 16.67 10.14 -5.48
N TYR A 36 15.85 10.42 -6.49
CA TYR A 36 15.47 11.80 -6.83
C TYR A 36 14.67 12.47 -5.71
N LEU A 37 13.72 11.76 -5.09
CA LEU A 37 12.97 12.28 -3.94
C LEU A 37 13.87 12.58 -2.74
N ILE A 38 14.89 11.76 -2.49
CA ILE A 38 15.89 12.01 -1.44
C ILE A 38 16.63 13.32 -1.70
N GLU A 39 17.03 13.58 -2.95
CA GLU A 39 17.71 14.81 -3.33
C GLU A 39 16.81 16.04 -3.23
N LEU A 40 15.53 15.93 -3.59
CA LEU A 40 14.53 16.99 -3.39
C LEU A 40 14.36 17.32 -1.90
N SER A 41 14.18 16.30 -1.06
CA SER A 41 14.05 16.45 0.38
C SER A 41 15.28 17.14 0.98
N ALA A 42 16.48 16.67 0.62
CA ALA A 42 17.75 17.23 1.08
C ALA A 42 17.99 18.68 0.62
N SER A 43 17.55 19.02 -0.59
CA SER A 43 17.72 20.37 -1.16
C SER A 43 16.66 21.38 -0.73
N GLY A 44 15.67 20.97 0.06
CA GLY A 44 14.63 21.89 0.50
C GLY A 44 13.52 22.11 -0.53
N ARG A 45 13.56 21.43 -1.68
CA ARG A 45 12.68 21.69 -2.83
C ARG A 45 11.36 20.92 -2.69
N PRO A 46 10.21 21.53 -3.02
CA PRO A 46 8.96 20.78 -3.17
C PRO A 46 9.02 19.88 -4.39
N LEU A 47 8.06 18.95 -4.49
CA LEU A 47 7.90 18.11 -5.68
C LEU A 47 7.65 19.01 -6.91
N PRO A 48 8.35 18.80 -8.03
CA PRO A 48 7.98 19.49 -9.25
C PRO A 48 6.69 18.88 -9.84
N ARG A 49 6.19 19.44 -10.93
CA ARG A 49 5.20 18.74 -11.77
C ARG A 49 5.89 17.65 -12.58
N ARG A 50 5.14 16.65 -13.06
CA ARG A 50 5.70 15.59 -13.92
C ARG A 50 6.58 16.14 -15.06
N GLN A 51 6.05 17.06 -15.85
CA GLN A 51 6.75 17.59 -17.04
C GLN A 51 8.00 18.43 -16.69
N GLU A 52 8.08 18.94 -15.47
CA GLU A 52 9.29 19.58 -14.95
C GLU A 52 10.29 18.48 -14.56
N ALA A 53 9.85 17.43 -13.86
CA ALA A 53 10.66 16.27 -13.50
C ALA A 53 11.24 15.51 -14.72
N GLU A 54 10.55 15.49 -15.85
CA GLU A 54 11.06 14.91 -17.12
C GLU A 54 12.39 15.53 -17.58
N LYS A 55 12.71 16.74 -17.11
CA LYS A 55 13.93 17.47 -17.45
C LYS A 55 14.98 17.42 -16.33
N GLU A 56 14.66 16.79 -15.21
CA GLU A 56 15.55 16.71 -14.05
C GLU A 56 16.33 15.40 -14.04
N THR A 57 17.55 15.49 -13.52
CA THR A 57 18.44 14.35 -13.29
C THR A 57 18.88 14.35 -11.84
N THR A 58 19.04 13.14 -11.31
CA THR A 58 19.72 12.90 -10.03
C THR A 58 21.19 13.33 -10.09
N SER A 59 21.81 13.46 -8.93
CA SER A 59 23.25 13.72 -8.77
C SER A 59 24.14 12.63 -9.40
N SER A 60 23.62 11.40 -9.54
CA SER A 60 24.29 10.30 -10.25
C SER A 60 24.15 10.37 -11.78
N GLY A 61 23.41 11.36 -12.29
CA GLY A 61 23.16 11.57 -13.72
C GLY A 61 21.99 10.77 -14.28
N ALA A 62 21.31 9.96 -13.47
CA ALA A 62 20.10 9.25 -13.91
C ALA A 62 18.90 10.22 -14.00
N PRO A 63 18.00 10.07 -14.98
CA PRO A 63 16.76 10.87 -15.05
C PRO A 63 15.93 10.73 -13.77
N ALA A 64 15.24 11.80 -13.36
CA ALA A 64 14.36 11.78 -12.19
C ALA A 64 13.22 10.74 -12.31
N LEU A 65 12.72 10.55 -13.53
CA LEU A 65 11.68 9.58 -13.88
C LEU A 65 12.26 8.39 -14.63
N VAL A 66 11.91 7.17 -14.22
CA VAL A 66 12.30 5.90 -14.85
C VAL A 66 11.89 5.90 -16.31
N GLU A 67 12.80 5.55 -17.21
CA GLU A 67 12.55 5.52 -18.65
C GLU A 67 11.82 4.26 -19.10
N SER A 68 11.04 4.36 -20.19
CA SER A 68 10.37 3.20 -20.80
C SER A 68 11.38 2.12 -21.22
N SER A 69 12.57 2.51 -21.64
CA SER A 69 13.70 1.60 -21.91
C SER A 69 14.07 0.77 -20.66
N GLU A 70 14.08 1.38 -19.48
CA GLU A 70 14.38 0.68 -18.22
C GLU A 70 13.25 -0.24 -17.79
N LEU A 71 11.98 0.14 -18.01
CA LEU A 71 10.82 -0.74 -17.76
C LEU A 71 10.92 -2.02 -18.61
N ARG A 72 11.30 -1.90 -19.88
CA ARG A 72 11.52 -3.06 -20.78
C ARG A 72 12.70 -3.95 -20.37
N GLU A 73 13.67 -3.42 -19.63
CA GLU A 73 14.82 -4.19 -19.13
C GLU A 73 14.52 -4.93 -17.82
N VAL A 74 13.35 -4.71 -17.21
CA VAL A 74 12.92 -5.42 -16.01
C VAL A 74 12.76 -6.90 -16.34
N LYS A 75 13.36 -7.75 -15.51
CA LYS A 75 13.14 -9.19 -15.51
C LYS A 75 12.31 -9.58 -14.30
N ILE A 76 11.31 -10.41 -14.54
CA ILE A 76 10.47 -11.02 -13.52
C ILE A 76 10.94 -12.46 -13.35
N ASP A 77 11.20 -12.83 -12.10
CA ASP A 77 11.51 -14.19 -11.73
C ASP A 77 10.20 -15.01 -11.71
N PRO A 78 10.08 -16.10 -12.49
CA PRO A 78 8.81 -16.82 -12.67
C PRO A 78 8.36 -17.56 -11.40
N ASP A 79 9.28 -17.86 -10.50
CA ASP A 79 8.99 -18.63 -9.29
C ASP A 79 8.60 -17.72 -8.11
N THR A 80 9.12 -16.48 -8.08
CA THR A 80 8.96 -15.54 -6.97
C THR A 80 8.22 -14.26 -7.33
N ALA A 81 7.91 -14.04 -8.61
CA ALA A 81 7.41 -12.78 -9.16
C ALA A 81 8.30 -11.56 -8.82
N HIS A 82 9.56 -11.79 -8.41
CA HIS A 82 10.46 -10.71 -8.06
C HIS A 82 10.97 -9.97 -9.29
N MET A 83 10.85 -8.65 -9.26
CA MET A 83 11.30 -7.76 -10.33
C MET A 83 12.76 -7.37 -10.12
N SER A 84 13.54 -7.36 -11.19
CA SER A 84 14.95 -6.95 -11.17
C SER A 84 15.37 -6.19 -12.42
N VAL A 85 16.25 -5.21 -12.26
CA VAL A 85 16.78 -4.39 -13.36
C VAL A 85 18.31 -4.37 -13.33
N MET A 86 18.93 -4.10 -14.47
CA MET A 86 20.38 -3.90 -14.55
C MET A 86 20.74 -2.45 -14.24
N LEU A 87 21.37 -2.20 -13.09
CA LEU A 87 22.03 -0.91 -12.86
C LEU A 87 23.38 -0.93 -13.55
N ARG A 88 23.65 0.08 -14.40
CA ARG A 88 24.89 0.15 -15.19
C ARG A 88 26.02 0.91 -14.49
N HIS A 89 25.71 1.72 -13.49
CA HIS A 89 26.65 2.57 -12.75
C HIS A 89 26.50 2.35 -11.23
N PRO A 90 27.59 2.42 -10.43
CA PRO A 90 28.99 2.54 -10.84
C PRO A 90 29.59 1.24 -11.39
N VAL A 91 29.00 0.09 -11.06
CA VAL A 91 29.38 -1.23 -11.59
C VAL A 91 28.12 -1.93 -12.07
N PRO A 92 28.10 -2.52 -13.28
CA PRO A 92 26.98 -3.28 -13.78
C PRO A 92 26.57 -4.39 -12.80
N ARG A 93 25.38 -4.26 -12.22
CA ARG A 93 24.80 -5.27 -11.33
C ARG A 93 23.30 -5.35 -11.47
N ARG A 94 22.78 -6.57 -11.37
CA ARG A 94 21.34 -6.80 -11.30
C ARG A 94 20.88 -6.55 -9.87
N VAL A 95 19.89 -5.67 -9.71
CA VAL A 95 19.33 -5.32 -8.40
C VAL A 95 17.83 -5.54 -8.40
N ARG A 96 17.27 -5.68 -7.20
CA ARG A 96 15.82 -5.81 -7.02
C ARG A 96 15.13 -4.48 -7.30
N VAL A 97 13.96 -4.52 -7.92
CA VAL A 97 13.06 -3.38 -8.10
C VAL A 97 11.93 -3.48 -7.10
N HIS A 98 11.75 -2.44 -6.29
CA HIS A 98 10.56 -2.27 -5.46
C HIS A 98 9.66 -1.25 -6.13
N LEU A 99 8.53 -1.72 -6.67
CA LEU A 99 7.45 -0.84 -7.10
C LEU A 99 6.62 -0.44 -5.89
N VAL A 100 6.45 0.87 -5.73
CA VAL A 100 5.66 1.46 -4.65
C VAL A 100 4.61 2.37 -5.26
N SER A 101 3.36 2.23 -4.83
CA SER A 101 2.31 3.18 -5.17
C SER A 101 2.10 4.12 -4.00
N ILE A 102 2.10 5.43 -4.28
CA ILE A 102 1.76 6.51 -3.38
C ILE A 102 0.61 7.28 -4.02
N SER A 103 -0.50 7.34 -3.29
CA SER A 103 -1.56 8.29 -3.56
C SER A 103 -1.86 9.07 -2.30
N HIS A 104 -1.96 10.40 -2.42
CA HIS A 104 -2.20 11.28 -1.29
C HIS A 104 -3.04 12.50 -1.68
N MET A 105 -3.74 13.08 -0.71
CA MET A 105 -4.59 14.25 -0.96
C MET A 105 -3.78 15.50 -1.26
N TRP A 106 -4.30 16.35 -2.13
CA TRP A 106 -3.71 17.66 -2.34
C TRP A 106 -3.85 18.53 -1.09
N GLU A 107 -2.72 18.97 -0.52
CA GLU A 107 -2.69 19.86 0.64
C GLU A 107 -3.04 21.32 0.29
N SER A 108 -2.94 21.70 -0.98
CA SER A 108 -3.35 23.02 -1.48
C SER A 108 -3.84 22.93 -2.92
N MET A 109 -4.51 23.98 -3.41
CA MET A 109 -5.00 24.03 -4.79
C MET A 109 -3.87 24.06 -5.83
N GLN A 110 -2.71 24.63 -5.48
CA GLN A 110 -1.62 24.86 -6.42
C GLN A 110 -0.58 23.73 -6.43
N HIS A 111 -0.49 22.98 -5.33
CA HIS A 111 0.55 21.98 -5.12
C HIS A 111 0.10 20.93 -4.09
N PRO A 112 0.36 19.64 -4.30
CA PRO A 112 -0.17 18.60 -3.43
C PRO A 112 0.56 18.46 -2.10
N ASP A 113 1.81 18.93 -1.99
CA ASP A 113 2.63 18.90 -0.78
C ASP A 113 3.57 20.13 -0.68
N PRO A 114 3.02 21.36 -0.52
CA PRO A 114 3.84 22.58 -0.59
C PRO A 114 4.80 22.71 0.60
N TRP A 115 4.53 22.02 1.71
CA TRP A 115 5.36 22.03 2.91
C TRP A 115 6.30 20.83 3.03
N ARG A 116 6.26 19.88 2.07
CA ARG A 116 7.15 18.71 1.96
C ARG A 116 6.94 17.67 3.05
N PHE A 117 5.80 17.70 3.74
CA PHE A 117 5.52 16.74 4.81
C PHE A 117 5.44 15.33 4.24
N GLN A 118 4.77 15.16 3.10
CA GLN A 118 4.63 13.86 2.44
C GLN A 118 5.95 13.40 1.83
N LEU A 119 6.64 14.30 1.12
CA LEU A 119 7.97 14.03 0.56
C LEU A 119 8.93 13.49 1.62
N ASN A 120 9.00 14.15 2.78
CA ASN A 120 9.90 13.73 3.85
C ASN A 120 9.48 12.38 4.44
N ALA A 121 8.18 12.16 4.67
CA ALA A 121 7.67 10.89 5.18
C ALA A 121 7.96 9.71 4.22
N ILE A 122 7.78 9.91 2.91
CA ILE A 122 8.09 8.92 1.87
C ILE A 122 9.59 8.61 1.88
N VAL A 123 10.44 9.64 1.93
CA VAL A 123 11.89 9.46 1.98
C VAL A 123 12.31 8.67 3.21
N GLU A 124 11.79 9.00 4.39
CA GLU A 124 12.10 8.29 5.64
C GLU A 124 11.69 6.82 5.59
N GLU A 125 10.47 6.52 5.10
CA GLU A 125 9.94 5.16 5.03
C GLU A 125 10.68 4.28 4.02
N PHE A 126 11.02 4.79 2.84
CA PHE A 126 11.56 3.96 1.77
C PHE A 126 13.08 3.99 1.65
N ARG A 127 13.78 4.98 2.22
CA ARG A 127 15.26 5.07 2.18
C ARG A 127 15.96 3.79 2.63
N PRO A 128 15.53 3.09 3.71
CA PRO A 128 16.19 1.85 4.15
C PRO A 128 16.21 0.74 3.10
N ARG A 129 15.33 0.79 2.08
CA ARG A 129 15.25 -0.23 1.03
C ARG A 129 16.35 -0.09 -0.02
N LEU A 130 17.04 1.05 -0.13
CA LEU A 130 17.98 1.33 -1.24
C LEU A 130 19.34 0.60 -1.22
N LEU A 131 19.69 -0.12 -0.14
CA LEU A 131 21.03 -0.69 0.03
C LEU A 131 21.48 -1.57 -1.17
N ASP A 132 20.63 -2.51 -1.59
CA ASP A 132 20.88 -3.42 -2.74
C ASP A 132 19.70 -3.50 -3.71
N SER A 133 18.93 -2.41 -3.78
CA SER A 133 17.73 -2.35 -4.61
C SER A 133 17.52 -0.95 -5.17
N VAL A 134 16.58 -0.85 -6.10
CA VAL A 134 15.98 0.43 -6.49
C VAL A 134 14.54 0.46 -6.03
N VAL A 135 14.09 1.66 -5.66
CA VAL A 135 12.68 1.92 -5.37
C VAL A 135 12.14 2.85 -6.45
N TRP A 136 11.16 2.37 -7.20
CA TRP A 136 10.45 3.12 -8.22
C TRP A 136 9.01 3.36 -7.75
N ILE A 137 8.59 4.61 -7.79
CA ILE A 137 7.38 5.07 -7.14
C ILE A 137 6.39 5.51 -8.20
N PHE A 138 5.25 4.86 -8.28
CA PHE A 138 4.06 5.48 -8.85
C PHE A 138 3.58 6.53 -7.85
N TYR A 139 3.81 7.79 -8.15
CA TYR A 139 3.35 8.92 -7.37
C TYR A 139 2.28 9.61 -8.21
N ASP A 140 1.00 9.49 -7.82
CA ASP A 140 -0.14 10.03 -8.58
C ASP A 140 0.09 11.41 -9.23
N PHE A 141 0.64 12.38 -8.49
CA PHE A 141 0.95 13.72 -8.97
C PHE A 141 2.13 13.80 -9.94
N LEU A 142 3.22 13.08 -9.65
CA LEU A 142 4.47 13.18 -10.42
C LEU A 142 4.55 12.19 -11.58
N SER A 143 3.79 11.10 -11.53
CA SER A 143 3.78 10.04 -12.52
C SER A 143 2.77 10.30 -13.64
N LEU A 144 1.81 11.19 -13.43
CA LEU A 144 0.75 11.55 -14.39
C LEU A 144 0.97 12.95 -14.98
N HIS A 145 0.54 13.16 -16.23
CA HIS A 145 0.64 14.47 -16.90
C HIS A 145 -0.17 15.54 -16.16
N GLN A 146 0.49 16.66 -15.81
CA GLN A 146 -0.13 17.77 -15.07
C GLN A 146 -0.48 18.99 -15.95
N TYR A 147 0.23 19.20 -17.06
CA TYR A 147 -0.18 20.12 -18.14
C TYR A 147 -1.09 19.43 -19.18
N ALA A 148 -1.67 20.26 -20.06
CA ALA A 148 -2.34 19.79 -21.27
C ALA A 148 -1.41 18.83 -22.03
N ARG A 149 -1.95 17.68 -22.38
CA ARG A 149 -1.26 16.63 -23.14
C ARG A 149 -1.15 17.10 -24.59
N SER A 150 -0.08 16.74 -25.31
CA SER A 150 -0.06 16.85 -26.78
C SER A 150 -0.91 15.75 -27.43
N GLU A 151 -1.27 15.85 -28.71
CA GLU A 151 -2.01 14.80 -29.44
C GLU A 151 -1.38 13.40 -29.25
N ASP A 152 -0.04 13.30 -29.25
CA ASP A 152 0.70 12.06 -29.01
C ASP A 152 0.67 11.56 -27.55
N GLN A 153 0.38 12.46 -26.59
CA GLN A 153 0.18 12.18 -25.16
C GLN A 153 -1.32 12.05 -24.80
N GLU A 154 -2.20 12.44 -25.73
CA GLU A 154 -3.67 12.48 -25.66
C GLU A 154 -4.32 11.18 -26.15
N CYS A 155 -3.65 10.02 -26.00
CA CYS A 155 -4.45 8.79 -25.98
C CYS A 155 -5.57 8.84 -24.90
N VAL A 156 -5.55 9.82 -23.97
CA VAL A 156 -6.73 10.30 -23.23
C VAL A 156 -6.62 11.81 -22.89
N ALA A 157 -7.57 12.65 -23.36
CA ALA A 157 -8.00 13.99 -22.88
C ALA A 157 -7.23 15.30 -23.23
N ALA A 158 -7.96 16.23 -23.89
CA ALA A 158 -7.56 17.50 -24.53
C ALA A 158 -8.08 18.78 -23.84
N PRO A 159 -7.72 20.02 -24.28
CA PRO A 159 -8.30 21.27 -23.76
C PRO A 159 -9.82 21.33 -23.96
N GLY A 160 -10.55 21.71 -22.91
CA GLY A 160 -11.93 21.25 -22.75
C GLY A 160 -12.00 19.92 -21.98
N ALA A 161 -10.91 19.58 -21.27
CA ALA A 161 -10.75 18.35 -20.52
C ALA A 161 -11.89 18.20 -19.55
N THR A 162 -12.79 17.30 -19.91
CA THR A 162 -13.77 16.78 -19.02
C THR A 162 -13.14 15.64 -18.26
N ILE A 163 -13.42 15.57 -16.97
CA ILE A 163 -13.20 14.36 -16.22
C ILE A 163 -14.55 13.68 -16.07
N PHE A 164 -14.60 12.38 -16.36
CA PHE A 164 -15.80 11.60 -16.17
C PHE A 164 -15.99 11.39 -14.67
N VAL A 165 -16.77 12.28 -14.07
CA VAL A 165 -17.06 12.30 -12.65
C VAL A 165 -18.56 12.40 -12.44
N PHE A 166 -19.02 11.93 -11.30
CA PHE A 166 -20.39 12.15 -10.94
C PHE A 166 -20.66 13.63 -10.69
N TRP A 167 -21.60 14.17 -11.44
CA TRP A 167 -22.03 15.55 -11.29
C TRP A 167 -23.27 15.60 -10.39
N LYS A 168 -23.12 16.20 -9.21
CA LYS A 168 -24.17 16.18 -8.17
C LYS A 168 -25.49 16.78 -8.68
N GLU A 169 -25.41 17.80 -9.52
CA GLU A 169 -26.57 18.48 -10.09
C GLU A 169 -27.38 17.55 -11.01
N GLU A 170 -26.71 16.63 -11.70
CA GLU A 170 -27.34 15.68 -12.63
C GLU A 170 -27.58 14.30 -12.03
N GLN A 171 -27.01 14.01 -10.85
CA GLN A 171 -27.09 12.71 -10.18
C GLN A 171 -26.63 11.54 -11.06
N GLN A 172 -25.66 11.77 -11.95
CA GLN A 172 -25.10 10.76 -12.85
C GLN A 172 -23.62 11.03 -13.12
N MET A 173 -22.93 10.02 -13.64
CA MET A 173 -21.57 10.20 -14.18
C MET A 173 -21.64 11.00 -15.46
N THR A 174 -20.97 12.16 -15.46
CA THR A 174 -20.95 13.10 -16.58
C THR A 174 -19.52 13.56 -16.81
N ASP A 175 -19.20 13.83 -18.06
CA ASP A 175 -17.98 14.53 -18.43
C ASP A 175 -18.06 16.00 -17.96
N VAL A 176 -17.33 16.33 -16.89
CA VAL A 176 -17.34 17.66 -16.27
C VAL A 176 -16.02 18.36 -16.54
N LEU A 177 -16.08 19.60 -17.03
CA LEU A 177 -14.88 20.41 -17.21
C LEU A 177 -14.11 20.53 -15.89
N ILE A 178 -12.79 20.33 -15.93
CA ILE A 178 -11.93 20.47 -14.74
C ILE A 178 -12.13 21.83 -14.04
N THR A 179 -12.39 22.89 -14.80
CA THR A 179 -12.66 24.25 -14.28
C THR A 179 -13.96 24.37 -13.50
N GLU A 180 -14.89 23.43 -13.67
CA GLU A 180 -16.18 23.40 -12.98
C GLU A 180 -16.16 22.54 -11.72
N LEU A 181 -15.05 21.83 -11.45
CA LEU A 181 -14.92 21.01 -10.26
C LEU A 181 -14.99 21.86 -8.99
N LYS A 182 -15.82 21.38 -8.06
CA LYS A 182 -15.99 22.02 -6.75
C LYS A 182 -15.12 21.33 -5.73
N LEU A 183 -14.50 22.13 -4.86
CA LEU A 183 -13.72 21.62 -3.73
C LEU A 183 -14.58 20.67 -2.89
N ASN A 184 -14.07 19.46 -2.64
CA ASN A 184 -14.71 18.53 -1.71
C ASN A 184 -14.52 19.04 -0.27
N GLY A 185 -15.56 19.67 0.29
CA GLY A 185 -15.58 20.19 1.65
C GLY A 185 -15.67 19.12 2.75
N THR A 186 -15.77 17.83 2.39
CA THR A 186 -15.79 16.73 3.36
C THR A 186 -14.40 16.59 4.00
N PRO A 187 -14.27 16.61 5.34
CA PRO A 187 -13.01 16.33 6.02
C PRO A 187 -12.41 15.00 5.57
N TYR A 188 -11.09 14.93 5.38
CA TYR A 188 -10.41 13.73 4.88
C TYR A 188 -10.77 12.46 5.67
N GLU A 189 -10.83 12.59 6.99
CA GLU A 189 -11.10 11.49 7.91
C GLU A 189 -12.53 10.93 7.81
N GLU A 190 -13.43 11.64 7.12
CA GLU A 190 -14.80 11.23 6.83
C GLU A 190 -14.97 10.71 5.39
N ARG A 191 -13.94 10.75 4.54
CA ARG A 191 -14.05 10.36 3.12
C ARG A 191 -13.96 8.85 2.96
N GLY A 192 -15.05 8.24 2.46
CA GLY A 192 -15.16 6.80 2.32
C GLY A 192 -14.08 6.16 1.44
N TRP A 193 -13.79 6.74 0.28
CA TRP A 193 -12.75 6.24 -0.63
C TRP A 193 -11.35 6.29 0.00
N CYS A 194 -10.93 7.43 0.54
CA CYS A 194 -9.62 7.58 1.16
C CYS A 194 -9.43 6.62 2.36
N ARG A 195 -10.48 6.39 3.15
CA ARG A 195 -10.45 5.40 4.24
C ARG A 195 -10.30 3.97 3.71
N SER A 196 -11.01 3.64 2.62
CA SER A 196 -10.91 2.32 1.99
C SER A 196 -9.51 2.05 1.45
N GLU A 197 -8.91 3.02 0.76
CA GLU A 197 -7.53 2.93 0.26
C GLU A 197 -6.51 2.75 1.40
N LYS A 198 -6.70 3.45 2.52
CA LYS A 198 -5.87 3.27 3.72
C LYS A 198 -5.97 1.85 4.26
N GLU A 199 -7.17 1.28 4.34
CA GLU A 199 -7.39 -0.10 4.78
C GLU A 199 -6.78 -1.13 3.80
N TRP A 200 -6.89 -0.91 2.49
CA TRP A 200 -6.26 -1.78 1.49
C TRP A 200 -4.73 -1.71 1.55
N SER A 201 -4.16 -0.52 1.77
CA SER A 201 -2.72 -0.35 1.97
C SER A 201 -2.23 -1.00 3.27
N ALA A 202 -3.11 -1.18 4.25
CA ALA A 202 -2.80 -1.82 5.53
C ALA A 202 -2.83 -3.37 5.48
N LEU A 203 -3.31 -3.98 4.39
CA LEU A 203 -3.27 -5.44 4.14
C LEU A 203 -1.86 -6.00 3.90
N ARG A 204 -0.84 -5.36 4.47
CA ARG A 204 0.56 -5.80 4.42
C ARG A 204 0.79 -6.86 5.48
N THR A 205 1.78 -7.72 5.23
CA THR A 205 2.26 -8.72 6.19
C THR A 205 3.02 -8.11 7.37
N TRP A 206 3.28 -6.80 7.34
CA TRP A 206 3.98 -6.06 8.40
C TRP A 206 3.18 -4.81 8.80
N ILE A 207 2.67 -4.82 10.03
CA ILE A 207 1.89 -3.74 10.64
C ILE A 207 2.78 -3.04 11.67
N LYS A 208 3.36 -1.90 11.30
CA LYS A 208 4.23 -1.08 12.16
C LYS A 208 3.51 0.11 12.79
N GLY A 209 3.93 0.48 14.00
CA GLY A 209 3.57 1.77 14.60
C GLY A 209 2.05 1.97 14.71
N GLU A 210 1.55 3.06 14.11
CA GLU A 210 0.12 3.40 14.06
C GLU A 210 -0.64 2.75 12.89
N SER A 211 0.01 1.87 12.12
CA SER A 211 -0.67 1.16 11.02
C SER A 211 -1.83 0.34 11.57
N PRO A 212 -3.03 0.44 10.97
CA PRO A 212 -4.19 -0.32 11.42
C PRO A 212 -4.02 -1.81 11.10
N VAL A 213 -4.67 -2.66 11.90
CA VAL A 213 -4.85 -4.07 11.55
C VAL A 213 -5.95 -4.15 10.49
N PRO A 214 -5.79 -4.98 9.44
CA PRO A 214 -6.81 -5.13 8.42
C PRO A 214 -8.17 -5.50 9.01
N LEU A 215 -9.18 -4.68 8.73
CA LEU A 215 -10.55 -4.95 9.18
C LEU A 215 -11.17 -6.13 8.41
N PRO A 216 -11.76 -7.11 9.10
CA PRO A 216 -12.62 -8.10 8.48
C PRO A 216 -13.81 -7.43 7.76
N PRO A 217 -14.40 -8.06 6.73
CA PRO A 217 -15.45 -7.45 5.91
C PRO A 217 -16.62 -6.86 6.70
N ASP A 218 -17.08 -7.54 7.75
CA ASP A 218 -18.21 -7.07 8.56
C ASP A 218 -17.85 -5.85 9.40
N MET A 219 -16.66 -5.83 10.01
CA MET A 219 -16.18 -4.68 10.78
C MET A 219 -15.88 -3.50 9.86
N PHE A 220 -15.31 -3.76 8.68
CA PHE A 220 -15.11 -2.74 7.65
C PHE A 220 -16.44 -2.13 7.24
N ARG A 221 -17.44 -2.95 6.89
CA ARG A 221 -18.78 -2.49 6.53
C ARG A 221 -19.39 -1.62 7.64
N ALA A 222 -19.32 -2.04 8.89
CA ALA A 222 -19.84 -1.27 10.03
C ALA A 222 -19.12 0.09 10.20
N ARG A 223 -17.79 0.12 10.05
CA ARG A 223 -17.00 1.36 10.10
C ARG A 223 -17.36 2.30 8.96
N MET A 224 -17.47 1.77 7.75
CA MET A 224 -17.69 2.54 6.54
C MET A 224 -19.11 3.09 6.40
N GLN A 225 -20.09 2.53 7.11
CA GLN A 225 -21.45 3.10 7.20
C GLN A 225 -21.47 4.52 7.79
N GLN A 226 -20.45 4.89 8.58
CA GLN A 226 -20.32 6.23 9.15
C GLN A 226 -19.58 7.20 8.22
N MET A 227 -19.02 6.70 7.10
CA MET A 227 -18.22 7.49 6.18
C MET A 227 -19.07 8.12 5.09
N LYS A 228 -18.59 9.25 4.59
CA LYS A 228 -19.19 9.98 3.47
C LYS A 228 -18.51 9.54 2.18
N PHE A 229 -19.22 8.72 1.43
CA PHE A 229 -18.89 8.47 0.04
C PHE A 229 -19.47 9.59 -0.82
N THR A 230 -18.76 9.94 -1.88
CA THR A 230 -19.29 10.86 -2.89
C THR A 230 -20.54 10.27 -3.54
N HIS A 231 -20.62 8.94 -3.67
CA HIS A 231 -21.79 8.19 -4.15
C HIS A 231 -22.21 7.13 -3.13
N ARG A 232 -23.52 7.09 -2.81
CA ARG A 232 -24.06 6.01 -1.96
C ARG A 232 -24.02 4.65 -2.67
N GLU A 233 -24.00 4.64 -3.99
CA GLU A 233 -23.95 3.43 -4.82
C GLU A 233 -22.56 2.79 -4.82
N ASP A 234 -21.48 3.58 -4.69
CA ASP A 234 -20.11 3.07 -4.54
C ASP A 234 -19.94 2.20 -3.30
N THR A 235 -20.78 2.43 -2.29
CA THR A 235 -20.61 1.82 -0.97
C THR A 235 -20.62 0.29 -1.06
N GLU A 236 -21.52 -0.30 -1.85
CA GLU A 236 -21.54 -1.76 -2.02
C GLU A 236 -20.38 -2.28 -2.87
N GLU A 237 -19.96 -1.57 -3.92
CA GLU A 237 -18.78 -1.98 -4.71
C GLU A 237 -17.49 -1.89 -3.91
N VAL A 238 -17.35 -0.87 -3.08
CA VAL A 238 -16.24 -0.73 -2.12
C VAL A 238 -16.25 -1.88 -1.12
N PHE A 239 -17.41 -2.29 -0.62
CA PHE A 239 -17.52 -3.45 0.28
C PHE A 239 -17.15 -4.75 -0.41
N LYS A 240 -17.62 -4.98 -1.64
CA LYS A 240 -17.26 -6.16 -2.43
C LYS A 240 -15.76 -6.20 -2.70
N LEU A 241 -15.18 -5.07 -3.11
CA LEU A 241 -13.76 -4.96 -3.40
C LEU A 241 -12.93 -5.20 -2.13
N GLN A 242 -13.27 -4.54 -1.03
CA GLN A 242 -12.56 -4.75 0.25
C GLN A 242 -12.65 -6.20 0.69
N ALA A 243 -13.83 -6.83 0.64
CA ALA A 243 -13.98 -8.23 1.00
C ALA A 243 -13.14 -9.14 0.11
N LYS A 244 -13.13 -8.89 -1.21
CA LYS A 244 -12.30 -9.65 -2.16
C LYS A 244 -10.81 -9.54 -1.81
N VAL A 245 -10.30 -8.32 -1.64
CA VAL A 245 -8.87 -8.08 -1.37
C VAL A 245 -8.49 -8.64 0.01
N PHE A 246 -9.33 -8.44 1.03
CA PHE A 246 -9.10 -8.96 2.38
C PHE A 246 -9.01 -10.49 2.37
N HIS A 247 -10.00 -11.20 1.83
CA HIS A 247 -9.99 -12.67 1.82
C HIS A 247 -8.80 -13.22 1.04
N GLN A 248 -8.48 -12.64 -0.13
CA GLN A 248 -7.34 -13.07 -0.92
C GLN A 248 -6.02 -12.89 -0.14
N LYS A 249 -5.82 -11.71 0.46
CA LYS A 249 -4.59 -11.41 1.19
C LYS A 249 -4.48 -12.22 2.48
N ALA A 250 -5.52 -12.25 3.32
CA ALA A 250 -5.53 -13.01 4.57
C ALA A 250 -5.26 -14.50 4.31
N ALA A 251 -6.00 -15.12 3.37
CA ALA A 251 -5.83 -16.55 3.06
C ALA A 251 -4.44 -16.90 2.49
N SER A 252 -3.78 -15.97 1.80
CA SER A 252 -2.43 -16.17 1.24
C SER A 252 -1.30 -15.84 2.21
N THR A 253 -1.60 -15.19 3.35
CA THR A 253 -0.58 -14.70 4.26
C THR A 253 -0.01 -15.82 5.12
N THR A 254 1.28 -16.08 4.99
CA THR A 254 2.00 -17.09 5.77
C THR A 254 2.72 -16.52 6.99
N ASN A 255 3.11 -15.25 6.95
CA ASN A 255 3.84 -14.59 8.02
C ASN A 255 3.19 -13.25 8.31
N LEU A 256 2.91 -12.96 9.58
CA LEU A 256 2.31 -11.72 10.02
C LEU A 256 3.14 -11.12 11.16
N LEU A 257 3.54 -9.86 11.03
CA LEU A 257 4.26 -9.14 12.08
C LEU A 257 3.49 -7.91 12.51
N ILE A 258 3.21 -7.81 13.81
CA ILE A 258 2.36 -6.77 14.41
C ILE A 258 3.12 -6.10 15.55
N GLU A 259 3.39 -4.82 15.38
CA GLU A 259 3.99 -3.96 16.40
C GLU A 259 2.92 -3.10 17.08
N ASN A 260 3.18 -2.73 18.34
CA ASN A 260 2.34 -1.84 19.14
C ASN A 260 0.87 -2.30 19.19
N LEU A 261 0.67 -3.49 19.73
CA LEU A 261 -0.64 -4.10 19.92
C LEU A 261 -1.45 -3.35 21.00
N THR A 262 -2.40 -2.51 20.57
CA THR A 262 -3.36 -1.81 21.43
C THR A 262 -4.64 -2.62 21.61
N ALA A 263 -5.44 -2.31 22.63
CA ALA A 263 -6.72 -3.00 22.87
C ALA A 263 -7.66 -3.00 21.64
N GLU A 264 -7.72 -1.88 20.90
CA GLU A 264 -8.49 -1.77 19.65
C GLU A 264 -7.96 -2.73 18.56
N LYS A 265 -6.64 -2.77 18.37
CA LYS A 265 -6.02 -3.66 17.37
C LYS A 265 -6.25 -5.14 17.70
N ILE A 266 -6.33 -5.50 18.97
CA ILE A 266 -6.60 -6.89 19.39
C ILE A 266 -7.96 -7.33 18.93
N GLU A 267 -8.99 -6.53 19.18
CA GLU A 267 -10.36 -6.90 18.81
C GLU A 267 -10.47 -7.17 17.32
N VAL A 268 -9.90 -6.27 16.51
CA VAL A 268 -9.84 -6.42 15.05
C VAL A 268 -9.03 -7.65 14.64
N LEU A 269 -7.86 -7.86 15.25
CA LEU A 269 -6.99 -8.99 14.93
C LEU A 269 -7.66 -10.33 15.24
N VAL A 270 -8.27 -10.47 16.42
CA VAL A 270 -8.98 -11.68 16.83
C VAL A 270 -10.10 -12.01 15.86
N ALA A 271 -10.84 -10.99 15.39
CA ALA A 271 -11.87 -11.17 14.37
C ALA A 271 -11.30 -11.51 12.98
N ALA A 272 -10.09 -11.06 12.66
CA ALA A 272 -9.44 -11.31 11.37
C ALA A 272 -8.71 -12.66 11.28
N LEU A 273 -8.17 -13.15 12.40
CA LEU A 273 -7.36 -14.38 12.47
C LEU A 273 -7.99 -15.62 11.79
N PRO A 274 -9.30 -15.89 11.91
CA PRO A 274 -9.92 -17.05 11.24
C PRO A 274 -9.79 -17.06 9.71
N PHE A 275 -9.53 -15.90 9.09
CA PHE A 275 -9.37 -15.78 7.65
C PHE A 275 -7.93 -16.07 7.17
N TYR A 276 -6.97 -16.19 8.09
CA TYR A 276 -5.57 -16.45 7.76
C TYR A 276 -5.27 -17.96 7.71
N THR A 277 -5.87 -18.65 6.74
CA THR A 277 -5.86 -20.12 6.64
C THR A 277 -4.49 -20.74 6.34
N GLN A 278 -3.51 -19.94 5.92
CA GLN A 278 -2.14 -20.38 5.62
C GLN A 278 -1.11 -19.78 6.60
N LEU A 279 -1.54 -19.16 7.70
CA LEU A 279 -0.64 -18.52 8.65
C LEU A 279 0.28 -19.55 9.30
N LYS A 280 1.58 -19.36 9.16
CA LYS A 280 2.62 -20.21 9.74
C LYS A 280 3.39 -19.52 10.83
N GLU A 281 3.60 -18.21 10.69
CA GLU A 281 4.37 -17.40 11.63
C GLU A 281 3.59 -16.14 12.01
N LEU A 282 3.45 -15.89 13.30
CA LEU A 282 3.00 -14.61 13.84
C LEU A 282 4.02 -14.06 14.81
N VAL A 283 4.41 -12.80 14.62
CA VAL A 283 5.18 -12.04 15.59
C VAL A 283 4.32 -10.91 16.15
N ALA A 284 3.93 -10.98 17.42
CA ALA A 284 3.13 -9.96 18.07
C ALA A 284 3.92 -9.24 19.16
N ARG A 285 3.91 -7.90 19.15
CA ARG A 285 4.61 -7.06 20.14
C ARG A 285 3.66 -6.10 20.84
N GLY A 286 3.65 -6.12 22.17
CA GLY A 286 2.79 -5.23 22.96
C GLY A 286 2.92 -5.40 24.46
N SER A 287 2.01 -4.77 25.21
CA SER A 287 1.92 -4.95 26.66
C SER A 287 1.50 -6.39 27.00
N PRO A 288 1.91 -6.91 28.18
CA PRO A 288 1.58 -8.27 28.58
C PRO A 288 0.08 -8.58 28.48
N GLU A 289 -0.79 -7.69 29.00
CA GLU A 289 -2.26 -7.83 28.98
C GLU A 289 -2.86 -8.04 27.59
N ASN A 290 -2.28 -7.34 26.61
CA ASN A 290 -2.76 -7.32 25.24
C ASN A 290 -2.27 -8.54 24.48
N VAL A 291 -1.02 -8.90 24.73
CA VAL A 291 -0.38 -10.08 24.17
C VAL A 291 -1.08 -11.37 24.61
N TRP A 292 -1.52 -11.50 25.87
CA TRP A 292 -2.23 -12.70 26.35
C TRP A 292 -3.53 -12.98 25.57
N LYS A 293 -4.30 -11.94 25.25
CA LYS A 293 -5.55 -12.08 24.48
C LYS A 293 -5.27 -12.54 23.05
N VAL A 294 -4.20 -12.04 22.44
CA VAL A 294 -3.81 -12.42 21.07
C VAL A 294 -3.27 -13.83 21.04
N ALA A 295 -2.41 -14.21 21.98
CA ALA A 295 -1.82 -15.54 22.01
C ALA A 295 -2.86 -16.67 21.94
N MET A 296 -3.95 -16.55 22.71
CA MET A 296 -5.04 -17.52 22.70
C MET A 296 -5.79 -17.55 21.37
N ALA A 297 -6.10 -16.40 20.79
CA ALA A 297 -6.78 -16.33 19.51
C ALA A 297 -5.92 -16.86 18.35
N VAL A 298 -4.60 -16.75 18.45
CA VAL A 298 -3.63 -17.18 17.44
C VAL A 298 -3.46 -18.69 17.45
N VAL A 299 -3.44 -19.28 18.64
CA VAL A 299 -3.54 -20.74 18.79
C VAL A 299 -4.83 -21.26 18.18
N GLU A 300 -5.95 -20.57 18.40
CA GLU A 300 -7.22 -20.97 17.81
C GLU A 300 -7.26 -20.73 16.28
N SER A 301 -6.35 -19.94 15.72
CA SER A 301 -6.29 -19.65 14.29
C SER A 301 -5.54 -20.68 13.45
N GLY A 302 -4.88 -21.67 14.07
CA GLY A 302 -4.13 -22.71 13.34
C GLY A 302 -2.67 -22.37 13.04
N ALA A 303 -2.12 -21.28 13.58
CA ALA A 303 -0.72 -20.90 13.36
C ALA A 303 0.24 -21.88 14.04
N CYS A 304 1.24 -22.38 13.30
CA CYS A 304 2.18 -23.38 13.83
C CYS A 304 3.41 -22.78 14.54
N ASN A 305 3.80 -21.55 14.20
CA ASN A 305 4.89 -20.83 14.88
C ASN A 305 4.41 -19.48 15.36
N VAL A 306 4.59 -19.20 16.64
CA VAL A 306 4.15 -17.95 17.26
C VAL A 306 5.30 -17.37 18.07
N GLU A 307 5.74 -16.17 17.70
CA GLU A 307 6.64 -15.35 18.51
C GLU A 307 5.82 -14.24 19.15
N ILE A 308 5.97 -14.15 20.46
CA ILE A 308 5.34 -13.14 21.28
C ILE A 308 6.47 -12.39 21.98
N VAL A 309 6.53 -11.09 21.74
CA VAL A 309 7.49 -10.19 22.39
C VAL A 309 6.72 -9.26 23.31
N CYS A 310 7.03 -9.32 24.58
CA CYS A 310 6.32 -8.58 25.61
C CYS A 310 7.32 -8.06 26.64
N GLU A 311 7.06 -6.85 27.12
CA GLU A 311 7.90 -6.23 28.15
C GLU A 311 7.27 -6.48 29.51
N ASN A 312 8.08 -6.82 30.52
CA ASN A 312 7.66 -6.91 31.92
C ASN A 312 6.61 -8.01 32.24
N VAL A 313 6.72 -9.18 31.63
CA VAL A 313 5.94 -10.36 32.03
C VAL A 313 6.45 -10.90 33.36
N ARG A 314 5.54 -11.11 34.32
CA ARG A 314 5.87 -11.75 35.60
C ARG A 314 5.86 -13.27 35.44
N ASP A 315 6.66 -13.97 36.23
CA ASP A 315 6.76 -15.44 36.20
C ASP A 315 5.40 -16.14 36.42
N GLU A 316 4.52 -15.55 37.24
CA GLU A 316 3.17 -16.07 37.49
C GLU A 316 2.32 -16.02 36.21
N ASP A 317 2.35 -14.90 35.49
CA ASP A 317 1.59 -14.73 34.26
C ASP A 317 2.13 -15.66 33.13
N ALA A 318 3.44 -15.94 33.13
CA ALA A 318 4.05 -16.89 32.20
C ALA A 318 3.62 -18.35 32.49
N LYS A 319 3.47 -18.72 33.77
CA LYS A 319 3.00 -20.05 34.18
C LYS A 319 1.52 -20.26 33.88
N ASP A 320 0.70 -19.26 34.14
CA ASP A 320 -0.73 -19.30 33.80
C ASP A 320 -0.91 -19.46 32.28
N PHE A 321 -0.09 -18.75 31.51
CA PHE A 321 -0.07 -18.87 30.06
C PHE A 321 0.32 -20.27 29.56
N ALA A 322 1.40 -20.85 30.08
CA ALA A 322 1.81 -22.21 29.74
C ALA A 322 0.71 -23.23 30.08
N THR A 323 -0.01 -23.01 31.18
CA THR A 323 -1.14 -23.84 31.61
C THR A 323 -2.31 -23.72 30.63
N ASP A 324 -2.68 -22.50 30.20
CA ASP A 324 -3.78 -22.30 29.27
C ASP A 324 -3.52 -22.87 27.87
N LEU A 325 -2.26 -22.85 27.43
CA LEU A 325 -1.83 -23.50 26.19
C LEU A 325 -1.76 -25.03 26.28
N SER A 326 -1.49 -25.57 27.46
CA SER A 326 -1.40 -27.04 27.64
C SER A 326 -2.76 -27.76 27.48
N LYS A 327 -3.87 -27.02 27.41
CA LYS A 327 -5.20 -27.57 27.10
C LYS A 327 -5.24 -28.00 25.62
N GLU A 328 -6.00 -29.05 25.29
CA GLU A 328 -6.07 -29.79 23.99
C GLU A 328 -6.20 -28.96 22.68
N LYS A 329 -6.24 -27.64 22.75
CA LYS A 329 -6.41 -26.69 21.66
C LYS A 329 -5.15 -26.39 20.83
N CYS A 330 -3.95 -26.77 21.29
CA CYS A 330 -2.67 -26.39 20.65
C CYS A 330 -1.97 -27.51 19.87
N SER A 331 -2.66 -28.56 19.44
CA SER A 331 -2.03 -29.76 18.85
C SER A 331 -1.24 -29.52 17.56
N HIS A 332 -1.42 -28.36 16.92
CA HIS A 332 -0.75 -27.94 15.69
C HIS A 332 0.38 -26.92 15.92
N LEU A 333 0.61 -26.49 17.17
CA LEU A 333 1.64 -25.52 17.52
C LEU A 333 3.00 -26.23 17.59
N GLU A 334 3.91 -25.89 16.68
CA GLU A 334 5.26 -26.46 16.59
C GLU A 334 6.26 -25.67 17.44
N ARG A 335 6.16 -24.34 17.42
CA ARG A 335 7.06 -23.45 18.18
C ARG A 335 6.30 -22.27 18.78
N LEU A 336 6.59 -22.00 20.04
CA LEU A 336 6.14 -20.82 20.76
C LEU A 336 7.34 -20.16 21.42
N HIS A 337 7.66 -18.95 21.00
CA HIS A 337 8.73 -18.16 21.57
C HIS A 337 8.14 -17.01 22.37
N LEU A 338 8.37 -17.02 23.68
CA LEU A 338 8.06 -15.90 24.56
C LEU A 338 9.34 -15.14 24.86
N LYS A 339 9.48 -13.95 24.26
CA LYS A 339 10.62 -13.08 24.55
C LYS A 339 10.16 -12.02 25.55
N CYS A 340 10.66 -12.13 26.78
CA CYS A 340 10.49 -11.13 27.82
C CYS A 340 11.86 -10.66 28.32
N GLU A 341 12.04 -9.35 28.47
CA GLU A 341 13.31 -8.76 28.92
C GLU A 341 13.61 -9.02 30.40
N THR A 342 12.65 -9.53 31.17
CA THR A 342 12.74 -9.69 32.64
C THR A 342 12.55 -11.12 33.14
N ILE A 343 12.30 -12.09 32.26
CA ILE A 343 12.21 -13.50 32.67
C ILE A 343 13.64 -14.04 32.79
N GLY A 344 14.07 -14.33 34.01
CA GLY A 344 15.24 -15.19 34.22
C GLY A 344 14.94 -16.58 33.68
N GLU A 345 15.93 -17.23 33.07
CA GLU A 345 15.83 -18.56 32.43
C GLU A 345 14.82 -19.48 33.17
N LEU A 346 13.70 -19.80 32.50
CA LEU A 346 12.64 -20.70 32.99
C LEU A 346 13.04 -22.17 32.85
#